data_AF-A0A849SG43-F1
#
_entry.id   AF-A0A849SG43-F1
#
_cell.length_a   1.000
_cell.length_b   1.000
_cell.length_c   1.000
_cell.angle_alpha   90.00
_cell.angle_beta   90.00
_cell.angle_gamma   90.00
#
_symmetry.space_group_name_H-M   'P 1'
#
loop_
_entity.id
_entity.type
_entity.pdbx_description
1 polymer ?
#
loop_
_entity_poly.entity_id
_entity_poly.type
_entity_poly.pdbx_seq_one_letter_code
_entity_poly.pdbx_strand_id
1 'polypeptide(L)'
;MWPTDTDRRWLMSLLRRFIPAMVLLVIAAAAYASPPRNAAHVDPKAPCFRWPAIDVDGDGVFDRVDHCPNTAKGCSVDEWGCQTDADGDGVCDELDKCPGTAAGATVDEKGCADGQSTGRVEPRRE
;
A
#
# COMPACT_ATOMS: atom_id res chain seq x y z
N MET A 1 55.72 -26.95 19.48
CA MET A 1 56.77 -26.21 18.73
C MET A 1 56.22 -24.83 18.44
N TRP A 2 56.69 -23.77 19.12
CA TRP A 2 56.20 -22.41 18.89
C TRP A 2 56.98 -21.77 17.73
N PRO A 3 56.34 -20.99 16.83
CA PRO A 3 57.03 -20.35 15.72
C PRO A 3 58.09 -19.37 16.23
N THR A 4 59.26 -19.39 15.58
CA THR A 4 60.41 -18.53 15.91
C THR A 4 60.10 -17.05 15.64
N ASP A 5 60.81 -16.12 16.29
CA ASP A 5 60.61 -14.67 16.12
C ASP A 5 60.75 -14.25 14.64
N THR A 6 61.62 -14.92 13.89
CA THR A 6 61.83 -14.70 12.46
C THR A 6 60.58 -15.04 11.63
N ASP A 7 59.89 -16.15 11.92
CA ASP A 7 58.64 -16.53 11.23
C ASP A 7 57.52 -15.52 11.47
N ARG A 8 57.43 -14.99 12.70
CA ARG A 8 56.44 -13.97 13.07
C ARG A 8 56.68 -12.65 12.34
N ARG A 9 57.94 -12.26 12.15
CA ARG A 9 58.31 -11.05 11.40
C ARG A 9 57.99 -11.16 9.91
N TRP A 10 58.20 -12.33 9.32
CA TRP A 10 57.80 -12.61 7.93
C TRP A 10 56.28 -12.58 7.75
N LEU A 11 55.54 -13.25 8.65
CA LEU A 11 54.08 -13.23 8.64
C LEU A 11 53.51 -11.82 8.81
N MET A 12 54.04 -11.04 9.75
CA MET A 12 53.58 -9.66 9.97
C MET A 12 53.94 -8.74 8.79
N SER A 13 55.07 -8.96 8.13
CA SER A 13 55.46 -8.21 6.92
C SER A 13 54.56 -8.54 5.72
N LEU A 14 54.19 -9.81 5.55
CA LEU A 14 53.22 -10.24 4.53
C LEU A 14 51.84 -9.62 4.79
N LEU A 15 51.34 -9.76 6.02
CA LEU A 15 50.04 -9.22 6.42
C LEU A 15 49.97 -7.70 6.21
N ARG A 16 51.02 -6.96 6.58
CA ARG A 16 51.06 -5.50 6.41
C ARG A 16 51.15 -5.04 4.95
N ARG A 17 51.58 -5.91 4.04
CA ARG A 17 51.69 -5.62 2.59
C ARG A 17 50.42 -5.99 1.82
N PHE A 18 49.69 -7.01 2.25
CA PHE A 18 48.52 -7.53 1.52
C PHE A 18 47.16 -7.16 2.14
N ILE A 19 47.07 -7.00 3.47
CA ILE A 19 45.83 -6.57 4.14
C ILE A 19 45.31 -5.21 3.61
N PRO A 20 46.12 -4.14 3.49
CA PRO A 20 45.58 -2.85 3.02
C PRO A 20 45.02 -2.94 1.59
N ALA A 21 45.63 -3.74 0.72
CA ALA A 21 45.12 -3.97 -0.64
C ALA A 21 43.81 -4.78 -0.64
N MET A 22 43.73 -5.83 0.19
CA MET A 22 42.50 -6.62 0.34
C MET A 22 41.35 -5.81 0.94
N VAL A 23 41.63 -4.99 1.97
CA VAL A 23 40.65 -4.11 2.60
C VAL A 23 40.14 -3.05 1.61
N LEU A 24 41.03 -2.44 0.83
CA LEU A 24 40.62 -1.51 -0.24
C LEU A 24 39.78 -2.19 -1.32
N LEU A 25 40.09 -3.44 -1.67
CA LEU A 25 39.33 -4.20 -2.67
C LEU A 25 37.90 -4.53 -2.19
N VAL A 26 37.74 -4.88 -0.92
CA VAL A 26 36.43 -5.16 -0.31
C VAL A 26 35.60 -3.87 -0.15
N ILE A 27 36.22 -2.76 0.28
CA ILE A 27 35.52 -1.48 0.41
C ILE A 27 35.08 -0.95 -0.95
N ALA A 28 35.92 -1.08 -1.98
CA ALA A 28 35.55 -0.68 -3.34
C ALA A 28 34.35 -1.48 -3.86
N ALA A 29 34.31 -2.80 -3.66
CA ALA A 29 33.20 -3.64 -4.12
C ALA A 29 31.84 -3.25 -3.49
N ALA A 30 31.81 -2.87 -2.20
CA ALA A 30 30.60 -2.41 -1.54
C ALA A 30 30.09 -1.05 -2.08
N ALA A 31 30.99 -0.17 -2.52
CA ALA A 31 30.61 1.13 -3.08
C ALA A 31 30.05 1.05 -4.52
N TYR A 32 30.27 -0.06 -5.24
CA TYR A 32 29.73 -0.28 -6.59
C TYR A 32 28.39 -1.04 -6.62
N ALA A 33 27.87 -1.45 -5.46
CA ALA A 33 26.49 -1.93 -5.38
C ALA A 33 25.56 -0.73 -5.63
N SER A 34 25.19 -0.53 -6.89
CA SER A 34 24.16 0.44 -7.26
C SER A 34 22.89 0.12 -6.46
N PRO A 35 22.20 1.12 -5.88
CA PRO A 35 20.88 0.86 -5.31
C PRO A 35 19.97 0.26 -6.40
N PRO A 36 19.02 -0.63 -6.05
CA PRO A 36 18.08 -1.16 -7.01
C PRO A 36 17.36 0.01 -7.69
N ARG A 37 17.59 0.17 -9.00
CA ARG A 37 17.07 1.32 -9.78
C ARG A 37 15.55 1.34 -9.92
N ASN A 38 14.87 0.29 -9.49
CA ASN A 38 13.45 0.09 -9.72
C ASN A 38 12.75 -0.33 -8.42
N ALA A 39 12.59 0.60 -7.47
CA ALA A 39 11.48 0.52 -6.54
C ALA A 39 10.21 1.00 -7.28
N ALA A 40 9.77 0.24 -8.27
CA ALA A 40 8.54 0.49 -9.02
C ALA A 40 7.30 -0.08 -8.30
N HIS A 41 7.37 -0.25 -6.98
CA HIS A 41 6.24 -0.61 -6.15
C HIS A 41 6.13 0.49 -5.10
N VAL A 42 5.37 1.52 -5.45
CA VAL A 42 4.90 2.49 -4.46
C VAL A 42 3.90 1.70 -3.63
N ASP A 43 4.33 1.23 -2.46
CA ASP A 43 3.44 0.60 -1.50
C ASP A 43 2.46 1.68 -1.02
N PRO A 44 1.16 1.60 -1.35
CA PRO A 44 0.18 2.62 -0.97
C PRO A 44 0.03 2.72 0.55
N LYS A 45 0.46 1.70 1.31
CA LYS A 45 0.47 1.70 2.78
C LYS A 45 1.82 2.13 3.38
N ALA A 46 2.83 2.46 2.56
CA ALA A 46 4.09 2.94 3.09
C ALA A 46 3.93 4.35 3.72
N PRO A 47 4.51 4.59 4.90
CA PRO A 47 4.46 5.90 5.54
C PRO A 47 5.17 6.94 4.68
N CYS A 48 4.45 8.00 4.30
CA CYS A 48 4.96 9.04 3.40
C CYS A 48 5.99 9.94 4.10
N PHE A 49 7.27 9.68 3.84
CA PHE A 49 8.39 10.33 4.51
C PHE A 49 8.69 11.79 4.09
N ARG A 50 7.79 12.49 3.36
CA ARG A 50 8.08 13.84 2.84
C ARG A 50 6.90 14.82 2.70
N TRP A 51 5.68 14.44 3.06
CA TRP A 51 4.49 15.31 3.02
C TRP A 51 3.53 14.88 4.13
N PRO A 52 2.69 15.75 4.72
CA PRO A 52 1.64 15.29 5.62
C PRO A 52 0.76 14.27 4.89
N ALA A 53 0.74 13.04 5.40
CA ALA A 53 -0.23 12.02 5.02
C ALA A 53 -1.59 12.52 5.51
N ILE A 54 -2.39 13.06 4.60
CA ILE A 54 -3.77 13.46 4.89
C ILE A 54 -4.66 12.44 4.21
N ASP A 55 -5.60 11.93 4.99
CA ASP A 55 -6.65 11.00 4.62
C ASP A 55 -7.90 11.58 5.29
N VAL A 56 -8.69 12.34 4.53
CA VAL A 56 -9.80 13.16 5.05
C VAL A 56 -11.01 12.31 5.42
N ASP A 57 -11.35 11.30 4.61
CA ASP A 57 -12.50 10.43 4.85
C ASP A 57 -12.15 9.20 5.72
N GLY A 58 -10.87 8.84 5.81
CA GLY A 58 -10.35 7.82 6.70
C GLY A 58 -10.50 6.41 6.13
N ASP A 59 -10.52 6.27 4.81
CA ASP A 59 -10.68 4.98 4.13
C ASP A 59 -9.36 4.18 4.00
N GLY A 60 -8.23 4.81 4.34
CA GLY A 60 -6.90 4.21 4.29
C GLY A 60 -6.13 4.50 2.99
N VAL A 61 -6.70 5.32 2.10
CA VAL A 61 -6.07 5.86 0.88
C VAL A 61 -5.89 7.36 1.07
N PHE A 62 -4.65 7.84 0.89
CA PHE A 62 -4.37 9.26 1.11
C PHE A 62 -4.97 10.13 0.00
N ASP A 63 -5.47 11.33 0.36
CA ASP A 63 -6.12 12.31 -0.55
C ASP A 63 -5.37 12.57 -1.86
N ARG A 64 -4.04 12.39 -1.86
CA ARG A 64 -3.19 12.62 -3.04
C ARG A 64 -3.37 11.55 -4.13
N VAL A 65 -3.71 10.33 -3.73
CA VAL A 65 -3.88 9.16 -4.60
C VAL A 65 -5.30 8.61 -4.57
N ASP A 66 -6.15 9.18 -3.72
CA ASP A 66 -7.56 8.87 -3.63
C ASP A 66 -8.34 9.51 -4.79
N HIS A 67 -9.08 8.67 -5.50
CA HIS A 67 -9.97 9.05 -6.60
C HIS A 67 -11.39 9.36 -6.14
N CYS A 68 -11.76 8.97 -4.92
CA CYS A 68 -13.08 9.04 -4.33
C CYS A 68 -13.04 9.72 -2.95
N PRO A 69 -12.84 11.06 -2.88
CA PRO A 69 -12.53 11.81 -1.65
C PRO A 69 -13.64 11.91 -0.60
N ASN A 70 -14.72 11.13 -0.75
CA ASN A 70 -15.86 11.11 0.15
C ASN A 70 -16.35 9.68 0.34
N THR A 71 -15.43 8.75 0.55
CA THR A 71 -15.78 7.36 0.83
C THR A 71 -16.59 7.27 2.12
N ALA A 72 -17.73 6.58 2.05
CA ALA A 72 -18.58 6.38 3.20
C ALA A 72 -17.90 5.46 4.24
N LYS A 73 -17.96 5.85 5.51
CA LYS A 73 -17.33 5.09 6.59
C LYS A 73 -17.91 3.69 6.70
N GLY A 74 -17.03 2.70 6.78
CA GLY A 74 -17.41 1.29 6.91
C GLY A 74 -17.59 0.58 5.57
N CYS A 75 -17.43 1.29 4.44
CA CYS A 75 -17.28 0.67 3.13
C CYS A 75 -15.84 0.22 2.93
N SER A 76 -15.65 -0.97 2.36
CA SER A 76 -14.37 -1.38 1.83
C SER A 76 -14.06 -0.62 0.53
N VAL A 77 -12.82 -0.16 0.38
CA VAL A 77 -12.34 0.52 -0.82
C VAL A 77 -11.30 -0.29 -1.59
N ASP A 78 -11.17 0.01 -2.87
CA ASP A 78 -10.11 -0.50 -3.72
C ASP A 78 -8.77 0.23 -3.50
N GLU A 79 -7.78 -0.06 -4.36
CA GLU A 79 -6.46 0.57 -4.27
C GLU A 79 -6.46 2.08 -4.60
N TRP A 80 -7.57 2.59 -5.14
CA TRP A 80 -7.76 3.98 -5.55
C TRP A 80 -8.67 4.75 -4.60
N GLY A 81 -9.07 4.16 -3.46
CA GLY A 81 -9.95 4.78 -2.47
C GLY A 81 -11.43 4.72 -2.85
N CYS A 82 -11.82 3.97 -3.88
CA CYS A 82 -13.20 3.95 -4.32
C CYS A 82 -13.97 2.77 -3.75
N GLN A 83 -15.14 3.05 -3.14
CA GLN A 83 -16.09 2.00 -2.76
C GLN A 83 -16.75 1.37 -4.00
N THR A 84 -17.23 0.13 -3.82
CA THR A 84 -18.15 -0.47 -4.80
C THR A 84 -19.58 -0.05 -4.49
N ASP A 85 -20.25 0.51 -5.50
CA ASP A 85 -21.66 0.91 -5.50
C ASP A 85 -22.24 0.50 -6.86
N ALA A 86 -22.96 -0.62 -6.90
CA ALA A 86 -23.37 -1.29 -8.13
C ALA A 86 -24.55 -0.60 -8.83
N ASP A 87 -25.42 0.08 -8.09
CA ASP A 87 -26.57 0.81 -8.64
C ASP A 87 -26.37 2.33 -8.68
N GLY A 88 -25.31 2.84 -8.05
CA GLY A 88 -24.89 4.23 -8.12
C GLY A 88 -25.79 5.16 -7.32
N ASP A 89 -26.43 4.65 -6.27
CA ASP A 89 -27.35 5.43 -5.43
C ASP A 89 -26.63 6.25 -4.34
N GLY A 90 -25.31 6.03 -4.17
CA GLY A 90 -24.46 6.72 -3.21
C GLY A 90 -24.22 5.95 -1.91
N VAL A 91 -24.81 4.77 -1.75
CA VAL A 91 -24.57 3.85 -0.63
C VAL A 91 -23.77 2.65 -1.15
N CYS A 92 -22.65 2.32 -0.51
CA CYS A 92 -21.84 1.19 -0.96
C CYS A 92 -22.58 -0.15 -0.77
N ASP A 93 -22.28 -1.12 -1.64
CA ASP A 93 -22.93 -2.43 -1.68
C ASP A 93 -22.92 -3.17 -0.33
N GLU A 94 -21.90 -2.94 0.50
CA GLU A 94 -21.78 -3.57 1.83
C GLU A 94 -22.79 -3.01 2.86
N LEU A 95 -23.18 -1.75 2.71
CA LEU A 95 -24.13 -1.06 3.58
C LEU A 95 -25.54 -1.03 2.99
N ASP A 96 -25.66 -1.11 1.68
CA ASP A 96 -26.92 -1.09 0.96
C ASP A 96 -27.82 -2.29 1.33
N LYS A 97 -29.08 -1.98 1.65
CA LYS A 97 -30.14 -2.95 1.99
C LYS A 97 -31.09 -3.20 0.82
N CYS A 98 -31.04 -2.39 -0.21
CA CYS A 98 -31.98 -2.34 -1.31
C CYS A 98 -31.28 -2.33 -2.67
N PRO A 99 -30.51 -3.40 -3.01
CA PRO A 99 -29.76 -3.43 -4.25
C PRO A 99 -30.64 -3.25 -5.47
N GLY A 100 -30.17 -2.43 -6.41
CA GLY A 100 -30.88 -2.12 -7.66
C GLY A 100 -31.82 -0.94 -7.53
N THR A 101 -31.49 0.03 -6.68
CA THR A 101 -32.20 1.30 -6.61
C THR A 101 -32.18 1.99 -7.98
N ALA A 102 -33.34 2.55 -8.36
CA ALA A 102 -33.48 3.21 -9.65
C ALA A 102 -32.55 4.43 -9.73
N ALA A 103 -31.79 4.54 -10.82
CA ALA A 103 -30.85 5.65 -11.02
C ALA A 103 -31.54 7.02 -10.83
N GLY A 104 -30.98 7.85 -9.94
CA GLY A 104 -31.50 9.17 -9.60
C GLY A 104 -32.67 9.16 -8.61
N ALA A 105 -33.04 8.02 -8.04
CA ALA A 105 -33.94 7.97 -6.89
C ALA A 105 -33.26 8.58 -5.66
N THR A 106 -34.04 9.27 -4.82
CA THR A 106 -33.57 9.69 -3.51
C THR A 106 -33.60 8.48 -2.57
N VAL A 107 -32.45 8.11 -2.03
CA VAL A 107 -32.31 6.98 -1.09
C VAL A 107 -32.08 7.45 0.33
N ASP A 108 -32.46 6.61 1.28
CA ASP A 108 -32.13 6.78 2.70
C ASP A 108 -30.69 6.31 3.01
N GLU A 109 -30.27 6.42 4.27
CA GLU A 109 -28.93 5.97 4.73
C GLU A 109 -28.67 4.46 4.54
N LYS A 110 -29.67 3.70 4.09
CA LYS A 110 -29.59 2.26 3.85
C LYS A 110 -29.65 1.90 2.36
N GLY A 111 -29.59 2.89 1.46
CA GLY A 111 -29.69 2.68 0.00
C GLY A 111 -31.12 2.40 -0.47
N CYS A 112 -32.14 2.66 0.35
CA CYS A 112 -33.51 2.35 -0.02
C CYS A 112 -34.27 3.61 -0.49
N ALA A 113 -34.85 3.56 -1.68
CA ALA A 113 -35.78 4.58 -2.15
C ALA A 113 -37.17 4.46 -1.50
N ASP A 114 -37.92 5.56 -1.50
CA ASP A 114 -39.31 5.58 -1.02
C ASP A 114 -40.18 4.53 -1.74
N GLY A 115 -40.59 3.50 -1.00
CA GLY A 115 -41.40 2.39 -1.51
C GLY A 115 -40.60 1.15 -1.93
N GLN A 116 -39.27 1.23 -1.98
CA GLN A 116 -38.37 0.10 -2.18
C GLN A 116 -38.11 -0.57 -0.81
N SER A 117 -39.18 -1.02 -0.14
CA SER A 117 -39.00 -1.76 1.11
C SER A 117 -38.51 -3.17 0.78
N THR A 118 -37.28 -3.47 1.20
CA THR A 118 -36.62 -4.79 1.24
C THR A 118 -37.56 -5.98 0.98
N GLY A 119 -37.59 -6.45 -0.27
CA GLY A 119 -38.00 -7.83 -0.56
C GLY A 119 -39.50 -8.16 -0.65
N ARG A 120 -40.38 -7.27 -1.10
CA ARG A 120 -41.61 -7.74 -1.78
C ARG A 120 -41.40 -7.74 -3.30
N VAL A 121 -40.82 -8.82 -3.81
CA VAL A 121 -41.17 -9.27 -5.16
C VAL A 121 -42.65 -9.60 -5.10
N GLU A 122 -43.51 -8.63 -5.40
CA GLU A 122 -44.93 -8.90 -5.62
C GLU A 122 -44.99 -9.91 -6.78
N PRO A 123 -45.42 -11.17 -6.56
CA PRO A 123 -45.53 -12.11 -7.66
C PRO A 123 -46.52 -11.51 -8.64
N ARG A 124 -46.10 -11.37 -9.90
CA ARG A 124 -46.91 -10.89 -11.02
C ARG A 124 -48.26 -11.61 -10.98
N ARG A 125 -49.32 -10.92 -10.55
CA ARG A 125 -50.69 -11.43 -10.66
C ARG A 125 -51.07 -11.33 -12.12
N GLU A 126 -51.10 -12.48 -12.80
CA GLU A 126 -51.91 -12.73 -13.99
C GLU A 126 -53.26 -13.33 -13.55
#